data_AF-A0AAX2M951-F1
#
_entry.id   AF-A0AAX2M951-F1
#
_cell.length_a   1.000
_cell.length_b   1.000
_cell.length_c   1.000
_cell.angle_alpha   90.00
_cell.angle_beta   90.00
_cell.angle_gamma   90.00
#
_symmetry.space_group_name_H-M   'P 1'
#
loop_
_entity.id
_entity.type
_entity.pdbx_description
1 polymer ?
#
loop_
_entity_poly.entity_id
_entity_poly.type
_entity_poly.pdbx_seq_one_letter_code
_entity_poly.pdbx_strand_id
1 'polypeptide(L)'
;MQQKQGEGLVFINCMEKLTMNAPKETLRVRMRAALDAGIDGITLAAGLHLGSFSLIEDHPRFRDAKLGIIVSSLRALQLFLKKNSRCGRLPDYVVVEGPLAGGHLGFGMDWAQYDLASIFTEIRDWLRAEQLDIPLIPAGGIFTGSDAAGFLDAGAGAVQVATRFTVTRECGLPEKVQQEYFKSNEEDIEVNQLSPTGYPMRMIKSCPAIGDSIRPNCEAYGYLLDAKGGCSYIDAYHKAHEENPGQRRVPVWEKTCLCTHMRNFDCWTCGHYAYRLKDTTHKRADGSYQMLSAEHVFLDYQHSKDHKIALPRREECLLAG
;
A
#
# COMPACT_ATOMS: atom_id res chain seq x y z
N MET A 1 26.42 -4.14 -6.01
CA MET A 1 25.02 -4.35 -6.42
C MET A 1 25.04 -5.06 -7.75
N GLN A 2 24.34 -6.18 -7.89
CA GLN A 2 24.20 -6.85 -9.20
C GLN A 2 22.97 -6.28 -9.90
N GLN A 3 23.10 -5.99 -11.20
CA GLN A 3 22.01 -5.50 -12.03
C GLN A 3 21.00 -6.63 -12.32
N LYS A 4 19.74 -6.28 -12.60
CA LYS A 4 18.73 -7.27 -13.06
C LYS A 4 19.24 -7.99 -14.31
N GLN A 5 18.99 -9.30 -14.40
CA GLN A 5 19.42 -10.14 -15.54
C GLN A 5 18.24 -10.77 -16.32
N GLY A 6 17.02 -10.70 -15.78
CA GLY A 6 15.82 -11.24 -16.42
C GLY A 6 14.99 -10.19 -17.15
N GLU A 7 13.95 -10.66 -17.86
CA GLU A 7 13.01 -9.82 -18.61
C GLU A 7 12.02 -9.05 -17.73
N GLY A 8 11.94 -9.41 -16.44
CA GLY A 8 11.09 -8.73 -15.47
C GLY A 8 11.42 -7.25 -15.32
N LEU A 9 10.37 -6.44 -15.15
CA LEU A 9 10.51 -5.03 -14.81
C LEU A 9 10.53 -4.85 -13.29
N VAL A 10 11.41 -3.98 -12.81
CA VAL A 10 11.52 -3.61 -11.41
C VAL A 10 11.03 -2.18 -11.27
N PHE A 11 9.98 -2.00 -10.47
CA PHE A 11 9.40 -0.68 -10.17
C PHE A 11 9.66 -0.31 -8.71
N ILE A 12 9.76 0.99 -8.44
CA ILE A 12 9.76 1.53 -7.08
C ILE A 12 8.44 2.23 -6.81
N ASN A 13 7.80 1.85 -5.71
CA ASN A 13 6.73 2.66 -5.12
C ASN A 13 7.35 3.82 -4.32
N CYS A 14 7.15 5.05 -4.78
CA CYS A 14 7.65 6.25 -4.11
C CYS A 14 6.52 6.96 -3.36
N MET A 15 6.53 6.87 -2.03
CA MET A 15 5.54 7.52 -1.18
C MET A 15 5.76 9.04 -1.12
N GLU A 16 4.78 9.83 -1.54
CA GLU A 16 4.88 11.29 -1.60
C GLU A 16 4.67 11.95 -0.23
N LYS A 17 3.94 11.31 0.69
CA LYS A 17 3.70 11.83 2.05
C LYS A 17 4.89 11.70 3.01
N LEU A 18 5.97 11.02 2.63
CA LEU A 18 7.19 11.05 3.43
C LEU A 18 7.84 12.42 3.31
N THR A 19 7.69 13.22 4.35
CA THR A 19 8.09 14.62 4.38
C THR A 19 9.54 14.78 4.81
N MET A 20 9.99 14.03 5.82
CA MET A 20 11.38 14.07 6.32
C MET A 20 11.88 15.52 6.56
N ASN A 21 11.03 16.39 7.13
CA ASN A 21 11.25 17.82 7.36
C ASN A 21 11.47 18.69 6.10
N ALA A 22 11.58 18.10 4.90
CA ALA A 22 11.80 18.80 3.64
C ALA A 22 11.08 18.08 2.49
N PRO A 23 9.74 18.05 2.47
CA PRO A 23 8.93 17.13 1.65
C PRO A 23 9.28 17.17 0.16
N LYS A 24 9.39 18.36 -0.41
CA LYS A 24 9.69 18.54 -1.83
C LYS A 24 11.10 18.06 -2.18
N GLU A 25 12.09 18.46 -1.39
CA GLU A 25 13.50 18.16 -1.68
C GLU A 25 13.80 16.68 -1.47
N THR A 26 13.26 16.06 -0.41
CA THR A 26 13.45 14.63 -0.16
C THR A 26 12.68 13.77 -1.16
N LEU A 27 11.49 14.19 -1.61
CA LEU A 27 10.79 13.52 -2.71
C LEU A 27 11.61 13.57 -4.01
N ARG A 28 12.15 14.75 -4.36
CA ARG A 28 13.04 14.90 -5.53
C ARG A 28 14.25 13.98 -5.44
N VAL A 29 14.96 13.97 -4.30
CA VAL A 29 16.13 13.11 -4.10
C VAL A 29 15.77 11.63 -4.25
N ARG A 30 14.68 11.18 -3.62
CA ARG A 30 14.25 9.76 -3.68
C ARG A 30 13.90 9.33 -5.10
N MET A 31 13.16 10.15 -5.85
CA MET A 31 12.82 9.84 -7.25
C MET A 31 14.05 9.83 -8.15
N ARG A 32 14.95 10.81 -8.03
CA ARG A 32 16.18 10.86 -8.84
C ARG A 32 17.10 9.69 -8.53
N ALA A 33 17.31 9.37 -7.25
CA ALA A 33 18.12 8.22 -6.86
C ALA A 33 17.59 6.90 -7.43
N ALA A 34 16.26 6.72 -7.49
CA ALA A 34 15.65 5.55 -8.13
C ALA A 34 15.94 5.50 -9.64
N LEU A 35 15.87 6.64 -10.33
CA LEU A 35 16.20 6.72 -11.76
C LEU A 35 17.69 6.48 -12.00
N ASP A 36 18.58 7.09 -11.22
CA ASP A 36 20.03 6.91 -11.27
C ASP A 36 20.42 5.44 -11.05
N ALA A 37 19.70 4.73 -10.17
CA ALA A 37 19.91 3.31 -9.88
C ALA A 37 19.45 2.36 -11.01
N GLY A 38 18.82 2.88 -12.08
CA GLY A 38 18.44 2.05 -13.23
C GLY A 38 17.07 1.38 -13.11
N ILE A 39 16.18 1.86 -12.23
CA ILE A 39 14.82 1.29 -12.08
C ILE A 39 14.03 1.39 -13.39
N ASP A 40 13.16 0.43 -13.70
CA ASP A 40 12.34 0.47 -14.93
C ASP A 40 11.20 1.48 -14.84
N GLY A 41 10.73 1.75 -13.62
CA GLY A 41 9.68 2.72 -13.39
C GLY A 41 9.46 3.10 -11.94
N ILE A 42 8.64 4.13 -11.76
CA ILE A 42 8.24 4.66 -10.45
C ILE A 42 6.71 4.76 -10.43
N THR A 43 6.09 4.23 -9.37
CA THR A 43 4.70 4.51 -9.03
C THR A 43 4.67 5.55 -7.91
N LEU A 44 4.00 6.69 -8.11
CA LEU A 44 3.80 7.70 -7.08
C LEU A 44 2.57 7.34 -6.25
N ALA A 45 2.76 7.15 -4.94
CA ALA A 45 1.70 6.71 -4.03
C ALA A 45 1.68 7.48 -2.71
N ALA A 46 0.73 7.14 -1.83
CA ALA A 46 0.56 7.71 -0.50
C ALA A 46 0.60 9.25 -0.54
N GLY A 47 -0.29 9.85 -1.33
CA GLY A 47 -0.33 11.28 -1.61
C GLY A 47 -0.65 11.57 -3.08
N LEU A 48 -0.83 12.85 -3.39
CA LEU A 48 -0.89 13.35 -4.76
C LEU A 48 -0.18 14.69 -4.84
N HIS A 49 1.15 14.66 -4.95
CA HIS A 49 1.92 15.88 -5.18
C HIS A 49 1.82 16.26 -6.66
N LEU A 50 1.00 17.28 -6.93
CA LEU A 50 0.65 17.70 -8.30
C LEU A 50 1.84 18.19 -9.14
N GLY A 51 3.03 18.37 -8.56
CA GLY A 51 4.23 18.81 -9.28
C GLY A 51 5.33 17.75 -9.40
N SER A 52 5.03 16.47 -9.14
CA SER A 52 6.07 15.44 -9.01
C SER A 52 6.84 15.18 -10.31
N PHE A 53 6.19 15.26 -11.49
CA PHE A 53 6.92 15.09 -12.75
C PHE A 53 7.91 16.24 -12.99
N SER A 54 7.54 17.48 -12.64
CA SER A 54 8.46 18.61 -12.75
C SER A 54 9.70 18.51 -11.86
N LEU A 55 9.69 17.68 -10.79
CA LEU A 55 10.87 17.50 -9.94
C LEU A 55 11.99 16.71 -10.63
N ILE A 56 11.65 15.96 -11.68
CA ILE A 56 12.53 15.05 -12.42
C ILE A 56 12.50 15.28 -13.93
N GLU A 57 11.88 16.37 -14.40
CA GLU A 57 11.74 16.65 -15.83
C GLU A 57 13.08 16.86 -16.55
N ASP A 58 14.10 17.32 -15.81
CA ASP A 58 15.47 17.51 -16.27
C ASP A 58 16.32 16.22 -16.25
N HIS A 59 15.78 15.12 -15.71
CA HIS A 59 16.52 13.88 -15.56
C HIS A 59 16.66 13.15 -16.92
N PRO A 60 17.85 12.63 -17.29
CA PRO A 60 18.05 11.96 -18.58
C PRO A 60 17.10 10.77 -18.81
N ARG A 61 16.80 10.03 -17.75
CA ARG A 61 15.85 8.90 -17.76
C ARG A 61 14.39 9.29 -17.56
N PHE A 62 14.04 10.59 -17.56
CA PHE A 62 12.65 11.01 -17.43
C PHE A 62 11.82 10.29 -18.49
N ARG A 63 12.03 10.54 -19.78
CA ARG A 63 11.23 9.93 -20.85
C ARG A 63 11.43 8.42 -21.05
N ASP A 64 12.43 7.82 -20.41
CA ASP A 64 12.77 6.39 -20.51
C ASP A 64 12.01 5.55 -19.48
N ALA A 65 12.08 5.91 -18.20
CA ALA A 65 11.47 5.16 -17.12
C ALA A 65 9.94 5.31 -17.12
N LYS A 66 9.21 4.23 -16.80
CA LYS A 66 7.74 4.21 -16.71
C LYS A 66 7.25 4.94 -15.45
N LEU A 67 6.44 5.99 -15.61
CA LEU A 67 5.92 6.76 -14.47
C LEU A 67 4.42 6.56 -14.32
N GLY A 68 3.99 5.99 -13.19
CA GLY A 68 2.58 5.86 -12.84
C GLY A 68 2.20 6.65 -11.60
N ILE A 69 0.90 6.86 -11.45
CA ILE A 69 0.30 7.52 -10.29
C ILE A 69 -0.83 6.68 -9.71
N ILE A 70 -1.10 6.83 -8.41
CA ILE A 70 -2.28 6.28 -7.77
C ILE A 70 -3.31 7.38 -7.52
N VAL A 71 -4.56 7.15 -7.91
CA VAL A 71 -5.67 8.08 -7.66
C VAL A 71 -6.91 7.32 -7.18
N SER A 72 -7.74 8.01 -6.40
CA SER A 72 -9.00 7.47 -5.87
C SER A 72 -10.24 8.20 -6.39
N SER A 73 -10.07 9.11 -7.36
CA SER A 73 -11.16 9.84 -8.01
C SER A 73 -10.75 10.43 -9.36
N LEU A 74 -11.74 10.66 -10.23
CA LEU A 74 -11.53 11.39 -11.49
C LEU A 74 -10.99 12.80 -11.25
N ARG A 75 -11.50 13.50 -10.24
CA ARG A 75 -11.03 14.85 -9.87
C ARG A 75 -9.54 14.88 -9.58
N ALA A 76 -9.02 13.90 -8.85
CA ALA A 76 -7.60 13.79 -8.53
C ALA A 76 -6.75 13.62 -9.81
N LEU A 77 -7.17 12.73 -10.72
CA LEU A 77 -6.51 12.52 -12.00
C LEU A 77 -6.47 13.82 -12.83
N GLN A 78 -7.61 14.47 -13.02
CA GLN A 78 -7.71 15.70 -13.80
C GLN A 78 -6.79 16.81 -13.27
N LEU A 79 -6.73 16.98 -11.94
CA LEU A 79 -5.84 17.95 -11.31
C LEU A 79 -4.37 17.64 -11.58
N PHE A 80 -3.98 16.37 -11.49
CA PHE A 80 -2.61 15.93 -11.76
C PHE A 80 -2.21 16.17 -13.22
N LEU A 81 -3.05 15.73 -14.17
CA LEU A 81 -2.80 15.90 -15.61
C LEU A 81 -2.70 17.39 -15.97
N LYS A 82 -3.63 18.21 -15.48
CA LYS A 82 -3.62 19.66 -15.71
C LYS A 82 -2.34 20.30 -15.19
N LYS A 83 -1.89 19.96 -13.97
CA LYS A 83 -0.71 20.60 -13.36
C LYS A 83 0.60 20.19 -14.03
N ASN A 84 0.70 18.95 -14.52
CA ASN A 84 1.90 18.42 -15.19
C ASN A 84 1.87 18.56 -16.71
N SER A 85 0.82 19.15 -17.29
CA SER A 85 0.71 19.40 -18.75
C SER A 85 1.94 20.11 -19.34
N ARG A 86 2.55 21.05 -18.59
CA ARG A 86 3.77 21.76 -18.97
C ARG A 86 5.00 20.86 -19.18
N CYS A 87 5.03 19.67 -18.57
CA CYS A 87 6.13 18.72 -18.74
C CYS A 87 6.06 17.98 -20.10
N GLY A 88 4.96 18.18 -20.85
CA GLY A 88 4.73 17.54 -22.14
C GLY A 88 4.71 16.01 -22.04
N ARG A 89 4.20 15.48 -20.92
CA ARG A 89 4.21 14.06 -20.60
C ARG A 89 3.01 13.67 -19.73
N LEU A 90 2.33 12.60 -20.13
CA LEU A 90 1.29 11.91 -19.37
C LEU A 90 1.89 10.76 -18.54
N PRO A 91 1.24 10.31 -17.46
CA PRO A 91 1.64 9.07 -16.80
C PRO A 91 1.50 7.87 -17.76
N ASP A 92 2.41 6.92 -17.65
CA ASP A 92 2.43 5.67 -18.43
C ASP A 92 1.31 4.71 -17.99
N TYR A 93 0.78 4.85 -16.77
CA TYR A 93 -0.38 4.12 -16.25
C TYR A 93 -0.95 4.84 -15.03
N VAL A 94 -2.21 4.54 -14.70
CA VAL A 94 -2.88 5.05 -13.50
C VAL A 94 -3.43 3.88 -12.70
N VAL A 95 -3.01 3.78 -11.45
CA VAL A 95 -3.62 2.86 -10.48
C VAL A 95 -4.87 3.52 -9.92
N VAL A 96 -6.01 2.87 -10.06
CA VAL A 96 -7.29 3.32 -9.49
C VAL A 96 -7.47 2.60 -8.15
N GLU A 97 -7.30 3.32 -7.05
CA GLU A 97 -7.42 2.77 -5.71
C GLU A 97 -8.86 2.87 -5.20
N GLY A 98 -9.44 1.72 -4.88
CA GLY A 98 -10.76 1.58 -4.29
C GLY A 98 -10.75 1.57 -2.76
N PRO A 99 -11.92 1.72 -2.13
CA PRO A 99 -12.03 1.93 -0.68
C PRO A 99 -11.68 0.70 0.16
N LEU A 100 -11.66 -0.49 -0.46
CA LEU A 100 -11.28 -1.76 0.18
C LEU A 100 -9.77 -2.01 0.16
N ALA A 101 -8.97 -1.04 -0.31
CA ALA A 101 -7.52 -1.05 -0.20
C ALA A 101 -7.03 -1.19 1.25
N GLY A 102 -5.76 -1.55 1.39
CA GLY A 102 -5.09 -1.70 2.69
C GLY A 102 -4.11 -0.60 2.99
N GLY A 103 -3.76 -0.43 4.27
CA GLY A 103 -2.93 0.69 4.69
C GLY A 103 -3.69 2.01 4.62
N HIS A 104 -3.01 3.10 4.26
CA HIS A 104 -3.67 4.40 4.12
C HIS A 104 -4.65 4.40 2.96
N LEU A 105 -5.81 5.01 3.18
CA LEU A 105 -6.86 5.12 2.17
C LEU A 105 -6.83 6.51 1.52
N GLY A 106 -7.04 6.57 0.20
CA GLY A 106 -7.34 7.81 -0.52
C GLY A 106 -8.75 8.38 -0.28
N PHE A 107 -9.40 7.99 0.81
CA PHE A 107 -10.79 8.32 1.17
C PHE A 107 -10.88 8.87 2.59
N GLY A 108 -11.98 9.56 2.91
CA GLY A 108 -12.32 9.94 4.27
C GLY A 108 -12.90 8.76 5.08
N MET A 109 -13.45 9.05 6.26
CA MET A 109 -14.17 8.04 7.06
C MET A 109 -15.49 7.58 6.41
N ASP A 110 -15.93 8.28 5.38
CA ASP A 110 -17.02 7.95 4.46
C ASP A 110 -16.60 6.95 3.36
N TRP A 111 -15.41 6.36 3.42
CA TRP A 111 -14.87 5.40 2.44
C TRP A 111 -15.87 4.31 2.02
N ALA A 112 -16.75 3.87 2.93
CA ALA A 112 -17.74 2.82 2.68
C ALA A 112 -18.85 3.23 1.68
N GLN A 113 -18.96 4.52 1.35
CA GLN A 113 -19.91 5.04 0.36
C GLN A 113 -19.41 4.92 -1.08
N TYR A 114 -18.14 4.53 -1.26
CA TYR A 114 -17.49 4.43 -2.55
C TYR A 114 -17.39 2.98 -3.02
N ASP A 115 -17.12 2.80 -4.31
CA ASP A 115 -16.95 1.49 -4.95
C ASP A 115 -15.86 1.59 -6.03
N LEU A 116 -14.97 0.60 -6.08
CA LEU A 116 -13.88 0.53 -7.05
C LEU A 116 -14.39 0.48 -8.49
N ALA A 117 -15.43 -0.30 -8.77
CA ALA A 117 -15.93 -0.49 -10.14
C ALA A 117 -16.50 0.80 -10.74
N SER A 118 -17.21 1.57 -9.93
CA SER A 118 -17.76 2.89 -10.29
C SER A 118 -16.65 3.89 -10.56
N ILE A 119 -15.65 4.01 -9.66
CA ILE A 119 -14.52 4.94 -9.85
C ILE A 119 -13.71 4.55 -11.09
N PHE A 120 -13.44 3.26 -11.27
CA PHE A 120 -12.73 2.75 -12.44
C PHE A 120 -13.48 3.09 -13.74
N THR A 121 -14.79 2.85 -13.78
CA THR A 121 -15.63 3.11 -14.95
C THR A 121 -15.71 4.60 -15.26
N GLU A 122 -15.88 5.46 -14.24
CA GLU A 122 -15.88 6.91 -14.38
C GLU A 122 -14.57 7.41 -15.02
N ILE A 123 -13.42 6.97 -14.49
CA ILE A 123 -12.11 7.37 -15.01
C ILE A 123 -11.88 6.83 -16.42
N ARG A 124 -12.21 5.56 -16.67
CA ARG A 124 -12.06 4.91 -17.98
C ARG A 124 -12.85 5.64 -19.06
N ASP A 125 -14.12 5.94 -18.79
CA ASP A 125 -15.01 6.56 -19.76
C ASP A 125 -14.59 8.01 -20.03
N TRP A 126 -14.12 8.73 -19.00
CA TRP A 126 -13.52 10.06 -19.18
C TRP A 126 -12.24 10.02 -20.04
N LEU A 127 -11.30 9.10 -19.77
CA LEU A 127 -10.08 8.97 -20.58
C LEU A 127 -10.39 8.67 -22.04
N ARG A 128 -11.39 7.82 -22.31
CA ARG A 128 -11.86 7.53 -23.68
C ARG A 128 -12.45 8.77 -24.36
N ALA A 129 -13.27 9.54 -23.64
CA ALA A 129 -13.87 10.77 -24.17
C ALA A 129 -12.80 11.82 -24.52
N GLU A 130 -11.76 11.93 -23.70
CA GLU A 130 -10.61 12.82 -23.93
C GLU A 130 -9.56 12.24 -24.90
N GLN A 131 -9.77 11.03 -25.43
CA GLN A 131 -8.86 10.33 -26.33
C GLN A 131 -7.44 10.15 -25.74
N LEU A 132 -7.38 9.91 -24.42
CA LEU A 132 -6.15 9.68 -23.69
C LEU A 132 -5.92 8.17 -23.51
N ASP A 133 -4.89 7.65 -24.17
CA ASP A 133 -4.50 6.24 -24.08
C ASP A 133 -3.60 5.98 -22.87
N ILE A 134 -4.21 6.00 -21.67
CA ILE A 134 -3.52 5.73 -20.41
C ILE A 134 -4.10 4.44 -19.79
N PRO A 135 -3.31 3.36 -19.68
CA PRO A 135 -3.75 2.13 -19.04
C PRO A 135 -4.20 2.34 -17.59
N LEU A 136 -5.35 1.78 -17.25
CA LEU A 136 -5.89 1.78 -15.88
C LEU A 136 -5.63 0.45 -15.19
N ILE A 137 -5.23 0.53 -13.93
CA ILE A 137 -4.92 -0.61 -13.06
C ILE A 137 -5.77 -0.51 -11.78
N PRO A 138 -6.98 -1.08 -11.73
CA PRO A 138 -7.79 -1.11 -10.51
C PRO A 138 -7.09 -1.87 -9.39
N ALA A 139 -7.25 -1.38 -8.16
CA ALA A 139 -6.59 -1.87 -6.96
C ALA A 139 -7.51 -1.70 -5.73
N GLY A 140 -7.38 -2.61 -4.77
CA GLY A 140 -8.12 -2.55 -3.51
C GLY A 140 -9.41 -3.38 -3.52
N GLY A 141 -9.43 -4.47 -2.76
CA GLY A 141 -10.57 -5.41 -2.72
C GLY A 141 -10.56 -6.50 -3.79
N ILE A 142 -9.60 -6.51 -4.72
CA ILE A 142 -9.47 -7.61 -5.70
C ILE A 142 -8.84 -8.82 -5.00
N PHE A 143 -9.61 -9.89 -4.75
CA PHE A 143 -9.19 -11.00 -3.90
C PHE A 143 -9.04 -12.34 -4.65
N THR A 144 -9.86 -12.56 -5.67
CA THR A 144 -9.89 -13.81 -6.47
C THR A 144 -9.49 -13.57 -7.92
N GLY A 145 -9.17 -14.65 -8.65
CA GLY A 145 -8.92 -14.58 -10.09
C GLY A 145 -10.14 -14.10 -10.88
N SER A 146 -11.34 -14.43 -10.44
CA SER A 146 -12.59 -13.93 -11.05
C SER A 146 -12.77 -12.43 -10.88
N ASP A 147 -12.41 -11.86 -9.73
CA ASP A 147 -12.44 -10.39 -9.55
C ASP A 147 -11.45 -9.72 -10.52
N ALA A 148 -10.24 -10.29 -10.63
CA ALA A 148 -9.22 -9.78 -11.54
C ALA A 148 -9.67 -9.83 -13.01
N ALA A 149 -10.18 -11.00 -13.45
CA ALA A 149 -10.69 -11.19 -14.80
C ALA A 149 -11.83 -10.22 -15.13
N GLY A 150 -12.76 -9.99 -14.19
CA GLY A 150 -13.86 -9.04 -14.39
C GLY A 150 -13.40 -7.61 -14.70
N PHE A 151 -12.33 -7.13 -14.05
CA PHE A 151 -11.75 -5.82 -14.38
C PHE A 151 -11.01 -5.81 -15.72
N LEU A 152 -10.29 -6.89 -16.05
CA LEU A 152 -9.63 -7.02 -17.36
C LEU A 152 -10.66 -7.03 -18.50
N ASP A 153 -11.75 -7.78 -18.36
CA ASP A 153 -12.87 -7.82 -19.32
C ASP A 153 -13.57 -6.45 -19.42
N ALA A 154 -13.60 -5.67 -18.33
CA ALA A 154 -14.11 -4.30 -18.31
C ALA A 154 -13.13 -3.26 -18.95
N GLY A 155 -11.98 -3.71 -19.46
CA GLY A 155 -11.00 -2.90 -20.17
C GLY A 155 -9.86 -2.34 -19.31
N ALA A 156 -9.60 -2.93 -18.14
CA ALA A 156 -8.38 -2.62 -17.39
C ALA A 156 -7.15 -3.19 -18.09
N GLY A 157 -6.01 -2.50 -18.00
CA GLY A 157 -4.74 -2.97 -18.59
C GLY A 157 -4.04 -4.02 -17.71
N ALA A 158 -4.28 -3.98 -16.41
CA ALA A 158 -3.81 -4.94 -15.42
C ALA A 158 -4.66 -4.81 -14.15
N VAL A 159 -4.37 -5.59 -13.11
CA VAL A 159 -4.90 -5.36 -11.76
C VAL A 159 -3.75 -5.32 -10.76
N GLN A 160 -3.93 -4.59 -9.66
CA GLN A 160 -2.96 -4.58 -8.57
C GLN A 160 -3.54 -5.28 -7.34
N VAL A 161 -2.79 -6.25 -6.83
CA VAL A 161 -3.17 -7.12 -5.71
C VAL A 161 -2.07 -7.09 -4.64
N ALA A 162 -2.45 -7.18 -3.36
CA ALA A 162 -1.48 -6.99 -2.26
C ALA A 162 -1.72 -7.93 -1.06
N THR A 163 -2.85 -7.83 -0.38
CA THR A 163 -3.08 -8.46 0.94
C THR A 163 -2.84 -9.97 0.99
N ARG A 164 -3.11 -10.70 -0.10
CA ARG A 164 -2.82 -12.14 -0.19
C ARG A 164 -1.33 -12.47 -0.17
N PHE A 165 -0.48 -11.58 -0.68
CA PHE A 165 0.96 -11.76 -0.68
C PHE A 165 1.58 -11.51 0.70
N THR A 166 0.87 -10.83 1.62
CA THR A 166 1.37 -10.55 2.98
C THR A 166 1.73 -11.81 3.77
N VAL A 167 1.03 -12.92 3.49
CA VAL A 167 1.22 -14.21 4.18
C VAL A 167 2.04 -15.22 3.36
N THR A 168 2.78 -14.75 2.36
CA THR A 168 3.69 -15.59 1.57
C THR A 168 5.08 -15.66 2.20
N ARG A 169 5.80 -16.76 1.98
CA ARG A 169 7.17 -16.96 2.50
C ARG A 169 8.13 -15.86 2.05
N GLU A 170 7.89 -15.27 0.89
CA GLU A 170 8.72 -14.26 0.24
C GLU A 170 8.42 -12.82 0.70
N CYS A 171 7.38 -12.59 1.51
CA CYS A 171 6.94 -11.25 1.93
C CYS A 171 7.95 -10.52 2.86
N GLY A 172 8.82 -11.25 3.54
CA GLY A 172 9.80 -10.69 4.49
C GLY A 172 9.24 -10.33 5.87
N LEU A 173 7.94 -10.50 6.12
CA LEU A 173 7.37 -10.42 7.47
C LEU A 173 7.77 -11.66 8.29
N PRO A 174 8.03 -11.53 9.60
CA PRO A 174 8.22 -12.69 10.47
C PRO A 174 7.00 -13.62 10.44
N GLU A 175 7.21 -14.93 10.37
CA GLU A 175 6.11 -15.91 10.27
C GLU A 175 5.08 -15.74 11.40
N LYS A 176 5.53 -15.49 12.63
CA LYS A 176 4.63 -15.21 13.77
C LYS A 176 3.66 -14.05 13.51
N VAL A 177 4.09 -13.02 12.77
CA VAL A 177 3.25 -11.88 12.40
C VAL A 177 2.28 -12.29 11.30
N GLN A 178 2.75 -13.05 10.30
CA GLN A 178 1.90 -13.58 9.23
C GLN A 178 0.77 -14.48 9.77
N GLN A 179 1.03 -15.23 10.83
CA GLN A 179 0.00 -16.00 11.54
C GLN A 179 -1.11 -15.13 12.15
N GLU A 180 -0.82 -13.91 12.59
CA GLU A 180 -1.85 -12.98 13.10
C GLU A 180 -2.77 -12.50 11.98
N TYR A 181 -2.25 -12.31 10.76
CA TYR A 181 -3.08 -12.02 9.58
C TYR A 181 -4.05 -13.17 9.29
N PHE A 182 -3.59 -14.43 9.36
CA PHE A 182 -4.48 -15.58 9.19
C PHE A 182 -5.55 -15.68 10.30
N LYS A 183 -5.21 -15.35 11.54
CA LYS A 183 -6.15 -15.46 12.66
C LYS A 183 -7.28 -14.44 12.60
N SER A 184 -7.04 -13.26 12.03
CA SER A 184 -8.00 -12.14 11.98
C SER A 184 -9.38 -12.53 11.46
N ASN A 185 -10.44 -12.06 12.10
CA ASN A 185 -11.83 -12.14 11.65
C ASN A 185 -12.27 -10.81 11.04
N GLU A 186 -13.45 -10.79 10.40
CA GLU A 186 -13.96 -9.58 9.74
C GLU A 186 -14.07 -8.40 10.71
N GLU A 187 -14.54 -8.66 11.94
CA GLU A 187 -14.63 -7.68 13.01
C GLU A 187 -13.29 -7.15 13.51
N ASP A 188 -12.17 -7.84 13.22
CA ASP A 188 -10.83 -7.41 13.60
C ASP A 188 -10.22 -6.41 12.60
N ILE A 189 -10.85 -6.21 11.44
CA ILE A 189 -10.36 -5.29 10.41
C ILE A 189 -11.03 -3.93 10.59
N GLU A 190 -10.24 -2.92 10.95
CA GLU A 190 -10.75 -1.58 11.19
C GLU A 190 -10.08 -0.53 10.30
N VAL A 191 -10.82 0.55 10.06
CA VAL A 191 -10.29 1.80 9.50
C VAL A 191 -10.29 2.83 10.62
N ASN A 192 -9.12 3.37 10.96
CA ASN A 192 -8.95 4.33 12.05
C ASN A 192 -8.16 5.57 11.60
N GLN A 193 -7.99 6.53 12.51
CA GLN A 193 -7.25 7.78 12.29
C GLN A 193 -5.97 7.89 13.14
N LEU A 194 -5.40 6.75 13.55
CA LEU A 194 -4.21 6.70 14.41
C LEU A 194 -2.94 7.16 13.71
N SER A 195 -2.94 7.14 12.37
CA SER A 195 -1.81 7.56 11.57
C SER A 195 -1.42 9.03 11.82
N PRO A 196 -0.12 9.33 11.99
CA PRO A 196 0.36 10.70 12.02
C PRO A 196 0.25 11.44 10.68
N THR A 197 0.00 10.73 9.57
CA THR A 197 -0.15 11.33 8.23
C THR A 197 -1.46 12.11 8.05
N GLY A 198 -2.45 11.89 8.92
CA GLY A 198 -3.80 12.44 8.83
C GLY A 198 -4.75 11.67 7.90
N TYR A 199 -4.26 10.70 7.13
CA TYR A 199 -5.11 9.84 6.30
C TYR A 199 -5.67 8.68 7.13
N PRO A 200 -6.94 8.30 6.93
CA PRO A 200 -7.48 7.05 7.47
C PRO A 200 -6.61 5.87 7.05
N MET A 201 -6.46 4.89 7.94
CA MET A 201 -5.61 3.73 7.73
C MET A 201 -6.34 2.45 8.14
N ARG A 202 -6.25 1.42 7.30
CA ARG A 202 -6.82 0.10 7.53
C ARG A 202 -5.80 -0.86 8.14
N MET A 203 -6.14 -1.46 9.28
CA MET A 203 -5.26 -2.35 10.04
C MET A 203 -6.03 -3.35 10.89
N ILE A 204 -5.30 -4.33 11.43
CA ILE A 204 -5.84 -5.30 12.38
C ILE A 204 -5.94 -4.64 13.76
N LYS A 205 -7.08 -4.78 14.46
CA LYS A 205 -7.33 -4.20 15.81
C LYS A 205 -6.31 -4.59 16.87
N SER A 206 -5.79 -5.81 16.80
CA SER A 206 -4.78 -6.33 17.73
C SER A 206 -3.34 -5.90 17.39
N CYS A 207 -3.17 -4.99 16.41
CA CYS A 207 -1.85 -4.51 16.01
C CYS A 207 -1.07 -3.92 17.20
N PRO A 208 0.18 -4.37 17.44
CA PRO A 208 0.99 -3.92 18.57
C PRO A 208 1.29 -2.43 18.56
N ALA A 209 1.21 -1.77 17.40
CA ALA A 209 1.40 -0.33 17.27
C ALA A 209 0.26 0.49 17.90
N ILE A 210 -0.91 -0.11 18.16
CA ILE A 210 -2.08 0.57 18.73
C ILE A 210 -1.93 0.62 20.26
N GLY A 211 -1.95 1.82 20.83
CA GLY A 211 -1.83 2.01 22.28
C GLY A 211 -0.42 1.81 22.84
N ASP A 212 0.59 1.65 21.98
CA ASP A 212 1.97 1.47 22.43
C ASP A 212 2.56 2.73 23.08
N SER A 213 3.58 2.55 23.91
CA SER A 213 4.25 3.62 24.66
C SER A 213 5.65 3.95 24.12
N ILE A 214 5.96 3.62 22.87
CA ILE A 214 7.30 3.84 22.31
C ILE A 214 7.65 5.33 22.31
N ARG A 215 8.84 5.66 22.81
CA ARG A 215 9.34 7.02 22.69
C ARG A 215 9.52 7.37 21.21
N PRO A 216 9.10 8.57 20.74
CA PRO A 216 9.38 9.01 19.38
C PRO A 216 10.88 8.94 19.08
N ASN A 217 11.26 8.27 17.99
CA ASN A 217 12.65 8.10 17.53
C ASN A 217 12.86 8.84 16.20
N CYS A 218 12.46 10.11 16.20
CA CYS A 218 12.43 10.96 15.01
C CYS A 218 13.83 11.38 14.54
N GLU A 219 14.82 11.34 15.42
CA GLU A 219 16.23 11.54 15.13
C GLU A 219 16.80 10.48 14.18
N ALA A 220 16.37 9.22 14.32
CA ALA A 220 16.85 8.11 13.51
C ALA A 220 16.01 7.90 12.24
N TYR A 221 14.69 8.10 12.34
CA TYR A 221 13.77 7.76 11.26
C TYR A 221 13.10 9.00 10.67
N GLY A 222 12.43 9.81 11.48
CA GLY A 222 11.93 11.13 11.09
C GLY A 222 11.04 11.21 9.84
N TYR A 223 10.52 10.08 9.33
CA TYR A 223 9.95 10.01 7.97
C TYR A 223 8.73 10.91 7.76
N LEU A 224 7.97 11.14 8.83
CA LEU A 224 6.71 11.89 8.83
C LEU A 224 6.83 13.28 9.47
N LEU A 225 8.05 13.75 9.74
CA LEU A 225 8.25 15.10 10.29
C LEU A 225 7.81 16.15 9.27
N ASP A 226 6.87 17.01 9.64
CA ASP A 226 6.47 18.13 8.81
C ASP A 226 7.62 19.14 8.62
N ALA A 227 7.42 20.17 7.80
CA ALA A 227 8.46 21.16 7.48
C ALA A 227 8.92 22.03 8.67
N LYS A 228 8.27 21.90 9.84
CA LYS A 228 8.65 22.55 11.10
C LYS A 228 9.27 21.55 12.09
N GLY A 229 9.49 20.29 11.66
CA GLY A 229 9.94 19.21 12.53
C GLY A 229 8.86 18.65 13.45
N GLY A 230 7.57 18.91 13.18
CA GLY A 230 6.43 18.43 13.97
C GLY A 230 5.93 17.05 13.54
N CYS A 231 5.28 16.33 14.45
CA CYS A 231 4.57 15.08 14.18
C CYS A 231 3.48 14.86 15.24
N SER A 232 2.25 14.54 14.82
CA SER A 232 1.13 14.39 15.77
C SER A 232 1.30 13.26 16.78
N TYR A 233 2.17 12.26 16.52
CA TYR A 233 2.54 11.28 17.54
C TYR A 233 3.42 11.87 18.64
N ILE A 234 4.32 12.81 18.31
CA ILE A 234 5.16 13.49 19.30
C ILE A 234 4.25 14.25 20.27
N ASP A 235 3.30 15.01 19.73
CA ASP A 235 2.35 15.79 20.53
C ASP A 235 1.52 14.88 21.45
N ALA A 236 0.96 13.79 20.90
CA ALA A 236 0.18 12.82 21.66
C ALA A 236 1.01 12.11 22.75
N TYR A 237 2.27 11.77 22.46
CA TYR A 237 3.18 11.16 23.42
C TYR A 237 3.47 12.09 24.60
N HIS A 238 3.81 13.36 24.34
CA HIS A 238 4.11 14.31 25.40
C HIS A 238 2.89 14.62 26.27
N LYS A 239 1.73 14.86 25.64
CA LYS A 239 0.46 15.04 26.35
C LYS A 239 0.16 13.86 27.29
N ALA A 240 0.28 12.63 26.81
CA ALA A 240 0.03 11.44 27.62
C ALA A 240 0.96 11.37 28.86
N HIS A 241 2.23 11.73 28.71
CA HIS A 241 3.20 11.72 29.83
C HIS A 241 3.00 12.89 30.81
N GLU A 242 2.58 14.05 30.34
CA GLU A 242 2.21 15.19 31.19
C GLU A 242 1.00 14.88 32.06
N GLU A 243 0.01 14.18 31.50
CA GLU A 243 -1.19 13.71 32.21
C GLU A 243 -0.90 12.56 33.21
N ASN A 244 0.25 11.89 33.08
CA ASN A 244 0.64 10.71 33.88
C ASN A 244 2.04 10.86 34.51
N PRO A 245 2.26 11.86 35.38
CA PRO A 245 3.58 12.16 35.93
C PRO A 245 4.14 10.97 36.73
N GLY A 246 5.43 10.68 36.53
CA GLY A 246 6.14 9.60 37.23
C GLY A 246 5.94 8.20 36.64
N GLN A 247 5.04 8.01 35.67
CA GLN A 247 4.91 6.75 34.97
C GLN A 247 5.95 6.60 33.86
N ARG A 248 6.66 5.47 33.83
CA ARG A 248 7.71 5.20 32.84
C ARG A 248 7.16 4.74 31.48
N ARG A 249 5.99 4.09 31.47
CA ARG A 249 5.33 3.61 30.25
C ARG A 249 3.88 4.09 30.28
N VAL A 250 3.56 5.02 29.39
CA VAL A 250 2.20 5.55 29.24
C VAL A 250 1.67 5.16 27.85
N PRO A 251 0.60 4.36 27.77
CA PRO A 251 -0.04 4.02 26.49
C PRO A 251 -0.49 5.27 25.72
N VAL A 252 -0.21 5.31 24.41
CA VAL A 252 -0.65 6.41 23.54
C VAL A 252 -1.72 5.90 22.57
N TRP A 253 -2.98 6.18 22.89
CA TRP A 253 -4.13 5.68 22.11
C TRP A 253 -4.54 6.61 20.97
N GLU A 254 -4.23 7.91 21.05
CA GLU A 254 -4.68 8.89 20.05
C GLU A 254 -3.95 8.76 18.71
N LYS A 255 -2.66 8.37 18.75
CA LYS A 255 -1.77 8.27 17.59
C LYS A 255 -0.78 7.13 17.75
N THR A 256 -0.20 6.66 16.65
CA THR A 256 0.85 5.63 16.65
C THR A 256 2.15 6.09 15.96
N CYS A 257 3.30 5.62 16.44
CA CYS A 257 4.61 5.90 15.84
C CYS A 257 4.88 5.00 14.63
N LEU A 258 4.29 5.32 13.47
CA LEU A 258 4.45 4.49 12.27
C LEU A 258 5.91 4.23 11.88
N CYS A 259 6.77 5.25 11.97
CA CYS A 259 8.19 5.13 11.60
C CYS A 259 8.90 3.99 12.35
N THR A 260 8.68 3.90 13.66
CA THR A 260 9.33 2.88 14.50
C THR A 260 8.64 1.52 14.37
N HIS A 261 7.30 1.48 14.39
CA HIS A 261 6.58 0.21 14.32
C HIS A 261 6.70 -0.49 12.95
N MET A 262 6.81 0.26 11.85
CA MET A 262 7.09 -0.33 10.54
C MET A 262 8.46 -1.01 10.53
N ARG A 263 9.50 -0.38 11.11
CA ARG A 263 10.84 -0.96 11.25
C ARG A 263 10.85 -2.23 12.10
N ASN A 264 9.98 -2.32 13.10
CA ASN A 264 9.91 -3.45 14.02
C ASN A 264 8.97 -4.59 13.56
N PHE A 265 8.27 -4.43 12.43
CA PHE A 265 7.19 -5.34 11.99
C PHE A 265 5.97 -5.37 12.92
N ASP A 266 5.75 -4.29 13.67
CA ASP A 266 4.66 -4.14 14.65
C ASP A 266 3.46 -3.36 14.09
N CYS A 267 3.57 -2.83 12.87
CA CYS A 267 2.51 -2.08 12.19
C CYS A 267 1.76 -2.98 11.19
N TRP A 268 0.64 -3.55 11.60
CA TRP A 268 -0.10 -4.57 10.85
C TRP A 268 -1.23 -3.98 10.01
N THR A 269 -0.85 -3.20 8.99
CA THR A 269 -1.81 -2.71 8.00
C THR A 269 -2.25 -3.84 7.09
N CYS A 270 -3.49 -3.77 6.61
CA CYS A 270 -4.08 -4.82 5.81
C CYS A 270 -5.22 -4.29 4.93
N GLY A 271 -5.56 -5.01 3.85
CA GLY A 271 -6.75 -4.74 3.04
C GLY A 271 -8.01 -5.29 3.68
N HIS A 272 -9.18 -4.89 3.17
CA HIS A 272 -10.47 -5.26 3.79
C HIS A 272 -10.62 -6.77 3.97
N TYR A 273 -10.25 -7.56 2.96
CA TYR A 273 -10.41 -9.02 2.96
C TYR A 273 -9.27 -9.77 3.67
N ALA A 274 -8.48 -9.13 4.52
CA ALA A 274 -7.44 -9.81 5.29
C ALA A 274 -8.00 -10.94 6.17
N TYR A 275 -9.23 -10.79 6.67
CA TYR A 275 -9.90 -11.83 7.44
C TYR A 275 -10.17 -13.12 6.65
N ARG A 276 -10.16 -13.05 5.31
CA ARG A 276 -10.35 -14.21 4.43
C ARG A 276 -9.04 -14.94 4.14
N LEU A 277 -7.89 -14.47 4.64
CA LEU A 277 -6.60 -15.13 4.39
C LEU A 277 -6.57 -16.56 4.93
N LYS A 278 -7.27 -16.85 6.02
CA LYS A 278 -7.41 -18.21 6.56
C LYS A 278 -8.04 -19.20 5.58
N ASP A 279 -8.87 -18.70 4.66
CA ASP A 279 -9.55 -19.51 3.65
C ASP A 279 -8.66 -19.80 2.43
N THR A 280 -7.44 -19.25 2.39
CA THR A 280 -6.50 -19.43 1.29
C THR A 280 -5.48 -20.56 1.51
N THR A 281 -5.53 -21.20 2.68
CA THR A 281 -4.58 -22.23 3.09
C THR A 281 -5.21 -23.25 4.04
N HIS A 282 -4.43 -24.23 4.50
CA HIS A 282 -4.87 -25.23 5.47
C HIS A 282 -4.46 -24.83 6.87
N LYS A 283 -5.36 -25.04 7.84
CA LYS A 283 -5.03 -25.01 9.26
C LYS A 283 -4.33 -26.32 9.63
N ARG A 284 -3.17 -26.23 10.27
CA ARG A 284 -2.38 -27.34 10.79
C ARG A 284 -2.96 -27.87 12.10
N ALA A 285 -2.55 -29.07 12.50
CA ALA A 285 -3.00 -29.71 13.74
C ALA A 285 -2.62 -28.92 15.02
N ASP A 286 -1.52 -28.18 14.99
CA ASP A 286 -1.07 -27.30 16.09
C ASP A 286 -1.85 -25.97 16.18
N GLY A 287 -2.80 -25.75 15.26
CA GLY A 287 -3.62 -24.55 15.18
C GLY A 287 -3.02 -23.41 14.35
N SER A 288 -1.78 -23.52 13.87
CA SER A 288 -1.17 -22.59 12.93
C SER A 288 -1.71 -22.79 11.51
N TYR A 289 -1.41 -21.87 10.60
CA TYR A 289 -1.78 -21.96 9.18
C TYR A 289 -0.56 -22.27 8.33
N GLN A 290 -0.75 -23.15 7.35
CA GLN A 290 0.28 -23.46 6.36
C GLN A 290 0.68 -22.21 5.57
N MET A 291 1.98 -21.97 5.45
CA MET A 291 2.52 -20.85 4.70
C MET A 291 2.39 -21.07 3.18
N LEU A 292 2.14 -19.99 2.45
CA LEU A 292 2.02 -20.00 0.98
C LEU A 292 3.31 -19.54 0.32
N SER A 293 3.61 -20.02 -0.89
CA SER A 293 4.57 -19.34 -1.77
C SER A 293 3.88 -18.21 -2.53
N ALA A 294 4.62 -17.17 -2.88
CA ALA A 294 4.15 -16.12 -3.77
C ALA A 294 3.71 -16.68 -5.13
N GLU A 295 4.40 -17.71 -5.64
CA GLU A 295 4.03 -18.42 -6.86
C GLU A 295 2.62 -19.03 -6.76
N HIS A 296 2.28 -19.68 -5.65
CA HIS A 296 0.95 -20.27 -5.48
C HIS A 296 -0.15 -19.21 -5.50
N VAL A 297 0.06 -18.09 -4.79
CA VAL A 297 -0.90 -16.96 -4.79
C VAL A 297 -1.04 -16.38 -6.20
N PHE A 298 0.07 -16.22 -6.93
CA PHE A 298 0.07 -15.73 -8.30
C PHE A 298 -0.69 -16.63 -9.25
N LEU A 299 -0.41 -17.94 -9.24
CA LEU A 299 -1.09 -18.93 -10.08
C LEU A 299 -2.58 -19.04 -9.75
N ASP A 300 -2.97 -18.88 -8.48
CA ASP A 300 -4.38 -18.86 -8.10
C ASP A 300 -5.10 -17.65 -8.71
N TYR A 301 -4.51 -16.44 -8.69
CA TYR A 301 -5.08 -15.29 -9.42
C TYR A 301 -5.20 -15.56 -10.93
N GLN A 302 -4.25 -16.28 -11.52
CA GLN A 302 -4.22 -16.55 -12.95
C GLN A 302 -5.25 -17.60 -13.40
N HIS A 303 -5.55 -18.58 -12.55
CA HIS A 303 -6.26 -19.80 -12.99
C HIS A 303 -7.57 -20.08 -12.26
N SER A 304 -7.81 -19.49 -11.09
CA SER A 304 -9.06 -19.70 -10.36
C SER A 304 -10.26 -19.07 -11.08
N LYS A 305 -11.43 -19.71 -10.90
CA LYS A 305 -12.70 -19.33 -11.53
C LYS A 305 -13.83 -19.38 -10.50
N ASP A 306 -14.96 -18.78 -10.85
CA ASP A 306 -16.19 -18.76 -10.05
C ASP A 306 -15.99 -18.24 -8.62
N HIS A 307 -15.09 -17.26 -8.45
CA HIS A 307 -14.67 -16.69 -7.16
C HIS A 307 -14.15 -17.73 -6.14
N LYS A 308 -13.75 -18.93 -6.61
CA LYS A 308 -13.14 -19.96 -5.77
C LYS A 308 -11.66 -19.66 -5.56
N ILE A 309 -11.12 -20.16 -4.46
CA ILE A 309 -9.70 -20.07 -4.11
C ILE A 309 -9.12 -21.47 -4.21
N ALA A 310 -8.06 -21.65 -4.99
CA ALA A 310 -7.32 -22.90 -5.03
C ALA A 310 -6.43 -22.99 -3.79
N LEU A 311 -6.65 -24.02 -2.97
CA LEU A 311 -5.81 -24.28 -1.81
C LEU A 311 -4.48 -24.93 -2.23
N PRO A 312 -3.38 -24.69 -1.50
CA PRO A 312 -2.12 -25.38 -1.75
C PRO A 312 -2.26 -26.88 -1.43
N ARG A 313 -1.32 -27.70 -1.90
CA ARG A 313 -1.20 -29.08 -1.38
C ARG A 313 -0.89 -29.04 0.11
N ARG A 314 -1.48 -29.95 0.89
CA ARG A 314 -1.18 -30.07 2.33
C ARG A 314 0.27 -30.47 2.53
N GLU A 315 0.96 -29.77 3.42
CA GLU A 315 2.37 -30.08 3.78
C GLU A 315 2.53 -31.53 4.29
N GLU A 316 1.53 -32.07 5.00
CA GLU A 316 1.51 -33.47 5.48
C GLU A 316 1.62 -34.50 4.33
N CYS A 317 1.10 -34.17 3.15
CA CYS A 317 1.18 -35.03 1.97
C CYS A 317 2.51 -34.88 1.20
N LEU A 318 3.30 -33.83 1.48
CA LEU A 318 4.61 -33.61 0.86
C LEU A 318 5.74 -34.36 1.56
N LEU A 319 5.55 -34.75 2.83
CA LEU A 319 6.52 -35.51 3.62
C LEU A 319 6.36 -37.03 3.46
N ALA A 320 5.31 -37.49 2.78
CA ALA A 320 4.94 -38.90 2.63
C ALA A 320 5.29 -39.50 1.25
N GLY A 321 5.98 -38.76 0.38
CA GLY A 321 6.44 -39.20 -0.94
C GLY A 321 7.87 -38.74 -1.22
#